data_AF-A0A2V9PMN8-F1
#
_entry.id   AF-A0A2V9PMN8-F1
#
_cell.length_a   1.000
_cell.length_b   1.000
_cell.length_c   1.000
_cell.angle_alpha   90.00
_cell.angle_beta   90.00
_cell.angle_gamma   90.00
#
_symmetry.space_group_name_H-M   'P 1'
#
loop_
_entity.id
_entity.type
_entity.pdbx_description
1 polymer ?
#
loop_
_entity_poly.entity_id
_entity_poly.type
_entity_poly.pdbx_seq_one_letter_code
_entity_poly.pdbx_strand_id
1 'polypeptide(L)'
;MRFLRELVWNRNLLCRRNQVVTADPTTTALSSSLNPSHFGQSVTFTATVTSTYGAIPDGDLVTFFDGTTTLASVPLTGGVASYTTSSLSVASHVIKATYPGDATFASSTKSLTQMVKP
;
A
#
# COMPACT_ATOMS: atom_id res chain seq x y z
N MET A 1 -21.78 -70.88 5.67
CA MET A 1 -22.58 -69.68 6.02
C MET A 1 -21.80 -68.80 7.01
N ARG A 2 -21.31 -67.63 6.60
CA ARG A 2 -21.06 -66.48 7.49
C ARG A 2 -21.36 -65.19 6.73
N PHE A 3 -22.09 -64.32 7.41
CA PHE A 3 -22.95 -63.26 6.90
C PHE A 3 -22.23 -62.08 6.23
N LEU A 4 -22.84 -61.58 5.15
CA LEU A 4 -22.63 -60.27 4.51
C LEU A 4 -23.17 -59.13 5.39
N ARG A 5 -22.45 -58.00 5.50
CA ARG A 5 -23.01 -56.65 5.70
C ARG A 5 -22.07 -55.59 5.11
N GLU A 6 -22.53 -54.92 4.05
CA GLU A 6 -22.06 -53.61 3.57
C GLU A 6 -22.97 -52.51 4.12
N LEU A 7 -22.40 -51.35 4.47
CA LEU A 7 -22.96 -50.00 4.18
C LEU A 7 -21.97 -48.89 4.62
N VAL A 8 -21.18 -48.42 3.64
CA VAL A 8 -20.91 -47.02 3.27
C VAL A 8 -20.52 -45.98 4.35
N TRP A 9 -19.26 -45.50 4.29
CA TRP A 9 -18.99 -44.10 3.95
C TRP A 9 -17.64 -43.92 3.23
N ASN A 10 -17.73 -43.32 2.04
CA ASN A 10 -16.67 -42.94 1.12
C ASN A 10 -16.21 -41.49 1.42
N ARG A 11 -14.93 -41.14 1.20
CA ARG A 11 -14.47 -39.94 0.42
C ARG A 11 -13.01 -39.53 0.72
N ASN A 12 -12.19 -39.66 -0.34
CA ASN A 12 -11.32 -38.61 -0.88
C ASN A 12 -9.95 -38.30 -0.24
N LEU A 13 -8.92 -38.87 -0.89
CA LEU A 13 -7.78 -38.19 -1.53
C LEU A 13 -7.62 -36.66 -1.29
N LEU A 14 -6.38 -36.28 -0.96
CA LEU A 14 -5.77 -34.94 -1.04
C LEU A 14 -6.24 -33.90 0.00
N CYS A 15 -5.67 -33.93 1.20
CA CYS A 15 -5.40 -32.67 1.91
C CYS A 15 -4.15 -32.02 1.28
N ARG A 16 -4.21 -31.72 -0.03
CA ARG A 16 -3.31 -30.73 -0.62
C ARG A 16 -3.70 -29.44 0.10
N ARG A 17 -3.07 -29.18 1.25
CA ARG A 17 -3.18 -27.91 1.97
C ARG A 17 -2.68 -26.86 0.99
N ASN A 18 -3.58 -26.30 0.21
CA ASN A 18 -3.39 -25.04 -0.46
C ASN A 18 -3.41 -23.99 0.65
N GLN A 19 -2.31 -23.93 1.42
CA GLN A 19 -2.12 -22.90 2.42
C GLN A 19 -1.90 -21.62 1.63
N VAL A 20 -2.95 -20.83 1.48
CA VAL A 20 -2.83 -19.48 0.96
C VAL A 20 -2.12 -18.70 2.06
N VAL A 21 -0.81 -18.49 1.90
CA VAL A 21 -0.07 -17.53 2.72
C VAL A 21 -0.49 -16.16 2.21
N THR A 22 -1.46 -15.55 2.87
CA THR A 22 -1.87 -14.17 2.60
C THR A 22 -0.98 -13.22 3.41
N ALA A 23 -0.39 -12.24 2.73
CA ALA A 23 0.35 -11.17 3.41
C ALA A 23 -0.60 -10.33 4.29
N ASP A 24 -0.05 -9.78 5.36
CA ASP A 24 -0.75 -8.97 6.35
C ASP A 24 -1.22 -7.64 5.72
N PRO A 25 -2.50 -7.29 5.81
CA PRO A 25 -3.01 -6.07 5.19
C PRO A 25 -2.36 -4.81 5.80
N THR A 26 -2.06 -3.85 4.93
CA THR A 26 -1.56 -2.53 5.34
C THR A 26 -2.53 -1.43 4.93
N THR A 27 -2.47 -0.30 5.63
CA THR A 27 -3.21 0.91 5.30
C THR A 27 -2.24 2.05 5.07
N THR A 28 -2.34 2.70 3.92
CA THR A 28 -1.60 3.94 3.63
C THR A 28 -2.52 5.15 3.86
N ALA A 29 -2.10 6.07 4.71
CA ALA A 29 -2.63 7.43 4.79
C ALA A 29 -1.70 8.38 4.02
N LEU A 30 -2.26 9.43 3.41
CA LEU A 30 -1.51 10.42 2.65
C LEU A 30 -2.04 11.81 3.00
N SER A 31 -1.15 12.73 3.34
CA SER A 31 -1.45 14.13 3.60
C SER A 31 -0.52 15.06 2.81
N SER A 32 -0.96 16.30 2.64
CA SER A 32 -0.17 17.40 2.06
C SER A 32 -0.03 18.51 3.09
N SER A 33 1.14 19.12 3.17
CA SER A 33 1.41 20.24 4.09
C SER A 33 0.69 21.53 3.69
N LEU A 34 0.34 21.67 2.41
CA LEU A 34 -0.29 22.89 1.87
C LEU A 34 -1.14 22.58 0.65
N ASN A 35 -2.46 22.67 0.78
CA ASN A 35 -3.41 22.41 -0.30
C ASN A 35 -4.67 23.29 -0.16
N PRO A 36 -4.93 24.24 -1.08
CA PRO A 36 -4.14 24.55 -2.27
C PRO A 36 -2.82 25.25 -1.96
N SER A 37 -1.82 25.07 -2.83
CA SER A 37 -0.54 25.80 -2.83
C SER A 37 -0.46 26.81 -3.97
N HIS A 38 0.51 27.73 -3.95
CA HIS A 38 0.88 28.55 -5.10
C HIS A 38 2.06 27.96 -5.87
N PHE A 39 2.20 28.32 -7.14
CA PHE A 39 3.33 27.91 -7.96
C PHE A 39 4.67 28.29 -7.32
N GLY A 40 5.62 27.34 -7.30
CA GLY A 40 6.93 27.52 -6.68
C GLY A 40 6.96 27.39 -5.15
N GLN A 41 5.82 27.21 -4.48
CA GLN A 41 5.80 26.92 -3.04
C GLN A 41 6.18 25.46 -2.77
N SER A 42 7.02 25.25 -1.76
CA SER A 42 7.35 23.91 -1.27
C SER A 42 6.14 23.26 -0.60
N VAL A 43 5.77 22.09 -1.09
CA VAL A 43 4.74 21.21 -0.53
C VAL A 43 5.41 19.92 -0.10
N THR A 44 5.12 19.49 1.13
CA THR A 44 5.54 18.19 1.65
C THR A 44 4.35 17.24 1.66
N PHE A 45 4.51 16.09 1.01
CA PHE A 45 3.59 14.98 1.09
C PHE A 45 4.10 13.98 2.11
N THR A 46 3.23 13.57 3.04
CA THR A 46 3.56 12.58 4.05
C THR A 46 2.67 11.36 3.86
N ALA A 47 3.29 10.24 3.53
CA ALA A 47 2.65 8.94 3.50
C ALA A 47 2.93 8.21 4.82
N THR A 48 1.89 7.67 5.46
CA THR A 48 2.01 6.86 6.67
C THR A 48 1.43 5.49 6.39
N VAL A 49 2.25 4.45 6.49
CA VAL A 49 1.86 3.07 6.27
C VAL A 49 1.76 2.37 7.63
N THR A 50 0.60 1.79 7.92
CA THR A 50 0.33 1.08 9.18
C THR A 50 -0.21 -0.32 8.93
N SER A 51 0.00 -1.21 9.88
CA SER A 51 -0.59 -2.54 9.94
C SER A 51 -1.02 -2.85 11.36
N THR A 52 -2.08 -3.64 11.52
CA THR A 52 -2.49 -4.19 12.82
C THR A 52 -1.65 -5.41 13.22
N TYR A 53 -0.86 -5.95 12.30
CA TYR A 53 -0.09 -7.19 12.46
C TYR A 53 1.39 -6.95 12.79
N GLY A 54 1.83 -5.70 12.80
CA GLY A 54 3.21 -5.34 13.18
C GLY A 54 3.64 -3.98 12.64
N ALA A 55 4.87 -3.59 13.00
CA ALA A 55 5.52 -2.43 12.43
C ALA A 55 5.99 -2.74 11.00
N ILE A 56 5.80 -1.79 10.09
CA ILE A 56 6.33 -1.88 8.73
C ILE A 56 7.85 -1.73 8.80
N PRO A 57 8.63 -2.55 8.08
CA PRO A 57 10.08 -2.46 8.08
C PRO A 57 10.56 -1.08 7.62
N ASP A 58 11.56 -0.55 8.33
CA ASP A 58 12.29 0.63 7.88
C ASP A 58 13.09 0.28 6.61
N GLY A 59 13.17 1.23 5.68
CA GLY A 59 13.87 1.05 4.41
C GLY A 59 12.98 0.59 3.25
N ASP A 60 11.78 0.04 3.53
CA ASP A 60 10.82 -0.25 2.48
C ASP A 60 10.37 1.02 1.78
N LEU A 61 10.16 0.95 0.47
CA LEU A 61 9.96 2.15 -0.35
C LEU A 61 8.47 2.45 -0.55
N VAL A 62 8.08 3.71 -0.31
CA VAL A 62 6.84 4.28 -0.83
C VAL A 62 7.16 5.11 -2.06
N THR A 63 6.44 4.85 -3.15
CA THR A 63 6.59 5.63 -4.39
C THR A 63 5.46 6.64 -4.50
N PHE A 64 5.82 7.91 -4.67
CA PHE A 64 4.93 9.02 -4.93
C PHE A 64 4.82 9.25 -6.44
N PHE A 65 3.59 9.44 -6.90
CA PHE A 65 3.26 9.71 -8.30
C PHE A 65 2.38 10.94 -8.40
N ASP A 66 2.48 11.64 -9.53
CA ASP A 66 1.47 12.56 -10.02
C ASP A 66 0.81 11.92 -11.24
N GLY A 67 -0.41 11.40 -11.06
CA GLY A 67 -1.06 10.54 -12.04
C GLY A 67 -0.26 9.26 -12.32
N THR A 68 0.36 9.19 -13.51
CA THR A 68 1.23 8.08 -13.94
C THR A 68 2.72 8.40 -13.81
N THR A 69 3.08 9.66 -13.58
CA THR A 69 4.48 10.10 -13.52
C THR A 69 5.03 9.86 -12.13
N THR A 70 6.15 9.13 -12.02
CA THR A 70 6.86 8.96 -10.75
C THR A 70 7.51 10.28 -10.35
N LEU A 71 7.25 10.72 -9.12
CA LEU A 71 7.88 11.91 -8.53
C LEU A 71 9.12 11.51 -7.72
N ALA A 72 8.97 10.54 -6.82
CA ALA A 72 10.03 10.06 -5.95
C ALA A 72 9.71 8.68 -5.36
N SER A 73 10.74 7.95 -4.97
CA SER A 73 10.65 6.78 -4.09
C SER A 73 11.39 7.10 -2.80
N VAL A 74 10.70 7.00 -1.67
CA VAL A 74 11.21 7.41 -0.36
C VAL A 74 11.14 6.21 0.59
N PRO A 75 12.22 5.88 1.31
CA PRO A 75 12.20 4.82 2.30
C PRO A 75 11.32 5.21 3.50
N LEU A 76 10.63 4.21 4.05
CA LEU A 76 9.91 4.32 5.30
C LEU A 76 10.89 4.41 6.47
N THR A 77 10.55 5.24 7.43
CA THR A 77 11.21 5.32 8.74
C THR A 77 10.13 5.48 9.79
N GLY A 78 9.98 4.48 10.66
CA GLY A 78 8.86 4.35 11.59
C GLY A 78 7.49 4.28 10.89
N GLY A 79 7.42 3.67 9.70
CA GLY A 79 6.19 3.62 8.90
C GLY A 79 5.80 4.94 8.22
N VAL A 80 6.70 5.92 8.17
CA VAL A 80 6.45 7.23 7.52
C VAL A 80 7.44 7.47 6.38
N ALA A 81 6.93 7.95 5.25
CA ALA A 81 7.71 8.45 4.12
C ALA A 81 7.30 9.88 3.80
N SER A 82 8.26 10.79 3.69
CA SER A 82 8.02 12.22 3.41
C SER A 82 8.74 12.67 2.15
N TYR A 83 8.01 13.31 1.24
CA TYR A 83 8.54 13.85 -0.01
C TYR A 83 8.20 15.34 -0.13
N THR A 84 9.20 16.18 -0.37
CA THR A 84 9.02 17.63 -0.56
C THR A 84 9.31 18.02 -2.01
N THR A 85 8.44 18.82 -2.60
CA THR A 85 8.61 19.39 -3.95
C THR A 85 8.06 20.80 -4.05
N SER A 86 8.67 21.61 -4.91
CA SER A 86 8.20 22.94 -5.30
C SER A 86 7.98 23.07 -6.81
N SER A 87 8.12 21.97 -7.56
CA SER A 87 8.12 21.95 -9.02
C SER A 87 6.76 21.63 -9.64
N LEU A 88 5.69 21.56 -8.84
CA LEU A 88 4.35 21.31 -9.35
C LEU A 88 3.87 22.50 -10.18
N SER A 89 3.40 22.23 -11.40
CA SER A 89 2.81 23.23 -12.29
C SER A 89 1.47 23.75 -11.77
N VAL A 90 0.97 24.85 -12.33
CA VAL A 90 -0.40 25.33 -12.03
C VAL A 90 -1.42 24.35 -12.63
N ALA A 91 -1.92 23.43 -11.80
CA ALA A 91 -2.94 22.45 -12.18
C ALA A 91 -3.55 21.78 -10.93
N SER A 92 -4.52 20.89 -11.19
CA SER A 92 -4.97 19.89 -10.22
C SER A 92 -4.16 18.60 -10.42
N HIS A 93 -3.35 18.25 -9.43
CA HIS A 93 -2.47 17.09 -9.43
C HIS A 93 -3.07 15.95 -8.61
N VAL A 94 -3.13 14.74 -9.15
CA VAL A 94 -3.61 13.56 -8.41
C VAL A 94 -2.39 12.84 -7.84
N ILE A 95 -2.02 13.23 -6.63
CA ILE A 95 -0.87 12.68 -5.94
C ILE A 95 -1.23 11.31 -5.38
N LYS A 96 -0.48 10.29 -5.78
CA LYS A 96 -0.67 8.91 -5.33
C LYS A 96 0.57 8.43 -4.59
N ALA A 97 0.40 7.91 -3.39
CA ALA A 97 1.43 7.21 -2.66
C ALA A 97 1.12 5.71 -2.69
N THR A 98 2.08 4.92 -3.14
CA THR A 98 1.93 3.46 -3.24
C THR A 98 3.04 2.77 -2.46
N TYR A 99 2.64 1.96 -1.49
CA TYR A 99 3.47 0.98 -0.82
C TYR A 99 3.28 -0.38 -1.54
N PRO A 100 4.33 -0.95 -2.15
CA PRO A 100 4.20 -2.17 -2.96
C PRO A 100 3.99 -3.43 -2.12
N GLY A 101 4.20 -3.37 -0.81
CA GLY A 101 4.23 -4.56 0.04
C GLY A 101 5.53 -5.34 -0.07
N ASP A 102 5.64 -6.38 0.74
CA ASP A 102 6.74 -7.33 0.77
C ASP A 102 6.20 -8.77 0.97
N ALA A 103 7.04 -9.71 1.40
CA ALA A 103 6.62 -11.08 1.67
C ALA A 103 5.66 -11.21 2.88
N THR A 104 5.66 -10.24 3.78
CA THR A 104 4.93 -10.24 5.04
C THR A 104 3.71 -9.34 4.99
N PHE A 105 3.82 -8.17 4.37
CA PHE A 105 2.85 -7.09 4.33
C PHE A 105 2.31 -6.87 2.92
N ALA A 106 1.01 -6.84 2.77
CA ALA A 106 0.35 -6.59 1.49
C ALA A 106 0.54 -5.14 1.02
N SER A 107 0.50 -4.94 -0.30
CA SER A 107 0.52 -3.62 -0.91
C SER A 107 -0.64 -2.74 -0.45
N SER A 108 -0.41 -1.44 -0.31
CA SER A 108 -1.48 -0.46 -0.12
C SER A 108 -1.20 0.84 -0.86
N THR A 109 -2.25 1.58 -1.18
CA THR A 109 -2.13 2.83 -1.93
C THR A 109 -3.13 3.86 -1.45
N LYS A 110 -2.76 5.13 -1.55
CA LYS A 110 -3.65 6.27 -1.26
C LYS A 110 -3.46 7.37 -2.28
N SER A 111 -4.53 8.10 -2.56
CA SER A 111 -4.50 9.26 -3.46
C SER A 111 -5.05 10.50 -2.76
N LEU A 112 -4.51 11.65 -3.13
CA LEU A 112 -4.88 12.98 -2.67
C LEU A 112 -4.81 13.93 -3.87
N THR A 113 -5.85 14.74 -4.07
CA THR A 113 -5.83 15.81 -5.08
C THR A 113 -5.16 17.05 -4.50
N GLN A 114 -4.00 17.44 -5.06
CA GLN A 114 -3.28 18.67 -4.75
C GLN A 114 -3.63 19.75 -5.78
N MET A 115 -4.17 20.88 -5.34
CA MET A 115 -4.44 22.01 -6.23
C MET A 115 -3.31 23.05 -6.13
N VAL A 116 -2.78 23.47 -7.28
CA VAL A 116 -1.76 24.53 -7.39
C VAL A 116 -2.35 25.73 -8.12
N LYS A 117 -2.28 26.89 -7.46
CA LYS A 117 -2.73 28.18 -7.98
C LYS A 117 -1.58 28.96 -8.61
N PRO A 118 -1.87 29.91 -9.53
CA PRO A 118 -0.87 30.85 -10.05
C PRO A 118 -0.15 31.62 -8.94
#